data_AF-A0A1H9V3N7-F1
#
_entry.id   AF-A0A1H9V3N7-F1
#
_cell.length_a   1.000
_cell.length_b   1.000
_cell.length_c   1.000
_cell.angle_alpha   90.00
_cell.angle_beta   90.00
_cell.angle_gamma   90.00
#
_symmetry.space_group_name_H-M   'P 1'
#
loop_
_entity.id
_entity.type
_entity.pdbx_description
1 polymer ?
#
loop_
_entity_poly.entity_id
_entity_poly.type
_entity_poly.pdbx_seq_one_letter_code
_entity_poly.pdbx_strand_id
1 'polypeptide(L)'
;MTRQLDALPFPGTPSPGLDLRRAVDTALAALITPPSAAAARAIADDLLGALARTAATGDTCLVLTAAEAVGLARGHLVAARDIEARAALVRARGLLDRRAP
;
A
#
# COMPACT_ATOMS: atom_id res chain seq x y z
N MET A 1 -21.96 -2.39 29.45
CA MET A 1 -20.84 -2.30 28.49
C MET A 1 -20.92 -3.48 27.54
N THR A 2 -21.62 -3.33 26.42
CA THR A 2 -21.82 -4.39 25.43
C THR A 2 -20.70 -4.34 24.37
N ARG A 3 -19.97 -5.45 24.22
CA ARG A 3 -18.94 -5.66 23.19
C ARG A 3 -19.58 -5.56 21.80
N GLN A 4 -19.34 -4.45 21.11
CA GLN A 4 -19.66 -4.28 19.69
C GLN A 4 -18.43 -4.68 18.87
N LEU A 5 -18.16 -5.99 18.78
CA LEU A 5 -17.03 -6.54 18.01
C LEU A 5 -17.46 -7.45 16.83
N ASP A 6 -18.76 -7.67 16.63
CA ASP A 6 -19.31 -8.48 15.53
C ASP A 6 -20.14 -7.64 14.54
N ALA A 7 -19.77 -6.38 14.32
CA ALA A 7 -20.39 -5.63 13.23
C ALA A 7 -19.81 -6.14 11.91
N LEU A 8 -20.58 -7.00 11.22
CA LEU A 8 -20.36 -7.29 9.81
C LEU A 8 -20.15 -5.96 9.07
N PRO A 9 -19.09 -5.81 8.24
CA PRO A 9 -18.85 -4.57 7.53
C PRO A 9 -20.10 -4.22 6.72
N PHE A 10 -20.63 -3.02 6.92
CA PHE A 10 -21.78 -2.53 6.16
C PHE A 10 -21.45 -2.63 4.66
N PRO A 11 -22.37 -3.20 3.84
CA PRO A 11 -22.17 -3.25 2.39
C PRO A 11 -21.97 -1.82 1.88
N GLY A 12 -20.79 -1.55 1.31
CA GLY A 12 -20.40 -0.23 0.78
C GLY A 12 -19.30 0.50 1.55
N THR A 13 -18.84 0.00 2.70
CA THR A 13 -17.60 0.53 3.31
C THR A 13 -16.39 -0.02 2.56
N PRO A 14 -15.50 0.82 2.00
CA PRO A 14 -14.32 0.34 1.31
C PRO A 14 -13.44 -0.44 2.29
N SER A 15 -12.92 -1.59 1.86
CA SER A 15 -12.01 -2.39 2.70
C SER A 15 -10.85 -1.52 3.19
N PRO A 16 -10.47 -1.58 4.48
CA PRO A 16 -9.37 -0.80 5.01
C PRO A 16 -8.10 -0.97 4.17
N GLY A 17 -7.53 0.14 3.70
CA GLY A 17 -6.36 0.13 2.83
C GLY A 17 -6.62 -0.30 1.38
N LEU A 18 -7.87 -0.28 0.88
CA LEU A 18 -8.19 -0.54 -0.53
C LEU A 18 -7.41 0.39 -1.48
N ASP A 19 -7.34 1.68 -1.15
CA ASP A 19 -6.57 2.64 -1.96
C ASP A 19 -5.08 2.34 -1.94
N LEU A 20 -4.55 1.89 -0.79
CA LEU A 20 -3.17 1.45 -0.67
C LEU A 20 -2.90 0.21 -1.53
N ARG A 21 -3.83 -0.77 -1.52
CA ARG A 21 -3.76 -1.97 -2.37
C ARG A 21 -3.73 -1.63 -3.85
N ARG A 22 -4.65 -0.75 -4.29
CA ARG A 22 -4.68 -0.28 -5.68
C ARG A 22 -3.37 0.41 -6.08
N ALA A 23 -2.82 1.26 -5.22
CA ALA A 23 -1.54 1.92 -5.49
C ALA A 23 -0.38 0.92 -5.57
N VAL A 24 -0.34 -0.09 -4.68
CA VAL A 24 0.67 -1.16 -4.71
C VAL A 24 0.57 -1.98 -6.00
N ASP A 25 -0.64 -2.34 -6.44
CA ASP A 25 -0.86 -3.10 -7.67
C ASP A 25 -0.43 -2.31 -8.92
N THR A 26 -0.79 -1.02 -8.99
CA THR A 26 -0.34 -0.13 -10.06
C THR A 26 1.18 0.01 -10.08
N ALA A 27 1.81 0.19 -8.92
CA ALA A 27 3.27 0.28 -8.81
C ALA A 27 3.95 -1.01 -9.26
N LEU A 28 3.44 -2.18 -8.85
CA LEU A 28 3.96 -3.48 -9.27
C LEU A 28 3.84 -3.70 -10.79
N ALA A 29 2.74 -3.26 -11.40
CA ALA A 29 2.56 -3.31 -12.85
C ALA A 29 3.55 -2.39 -13.59
N ALA A 30 3.77 -1.17 -13.07
CA ALA A 30 4.73 -0.24 -13.65
C ALA A 30 6.19 -0.73 -13.56
N LEU A 31 6.52 -1.52 -12.52
CA LEU A 31 7.84 -2.10 -12.31
C LEU A 31 8.08 -3.45 -13.04
N ILE A 32 7.18 -3.86 -13.94
CA ILE A 32 7.43 -5.01 -14.82
C ILE A 32 8.64 -4.76 -15.72
N THR A 33 8.77 -3.52 -16.19
CA THR A 33 9.93 -3.02 -16.93
C THR A 33 10.76 -2.10 -16.03
N PRO A 34 12.10 -2.04 -16.22
CA PRO A 34 12.92 -1.08 -15.49
C PRO A 34 12.41 0.36 -15.70
N PRO A 35 12.01 1.09 -14.64
CA PRO A 35 11.51 2.45 -14.77
C PRO A 35 12.65 3.44 -15.06
N SER A 36 12.34 4.54 -15.73
CA SER A 36 13.23 5.70 -15.71
C SER A 36 13.24 6.34 -14.31
N ALA A 37 14.27 7.13 -13.98
CA ALA A 37 14.33 7.83 -12.69
C ALA A 37 13.11 8.74 -12.44
N ALA A 38 12.59 9.39 -13.49
CA ALA A 38 11.38 10.20 -13.40
C ALA A 38 10.13 9.35 -13.11
N ALA A 39 10.02 8.18 -13.76
CA ALA A 39 8.92 7.24 -13.52
C ALA A 39 8.99 6.65 -12.10
N ALA A 40 10.18 6.25 -11.63
CA ALA A 40 10.38 5.76 -10.27
C ALA A 40 9.98 6.82 -9.24
N ARG A 41 10.29 8.10 -9.50
CA ARG A 41 9.87 9.21 -8.63
C ARG A 41 8.35 9.39 -8.61
N ALA A 42 7.70 9.37 -9.77
CA ALA A 42 6.25 9.45 -9.86
C ALA A 42 5.55 8.32 -9.08
N ILE A 43 6.03 7.07 -9.24
CA ILE A 43 5.53 5.92 -8.47
C ILE A 43 5.72 6.15 -6.96
N ALA A 44 6.88 6.66 -6.55
CA ALA A 44 7.15 6.96 -5.15
C ALA A 44 6.18 8.00 -4.57
N ASP A 45 5.87 9.06 -5.33
CA ASP A 45 4.95 10.12 -4.91
C ASP A 45 3.49 9.61 -4.88
N ASP A 46 3.08 8.75 -5.82
CA ASP A 46 1.76 8.09 -5.82
C ASP A 46 1.57 7.20 -4.58
N LEU A 47 2.60 6.40 -4.23
CA LEU A 47 2.60 5.59 -3.02
C LEU A 47 2.51 6.43 -1.75
N LEU A 48 3.20 7.58 -1.71
CA LEU A 48 3.08 8.54 -0.60
C LEU A 48 1.64 9.09 -0.51
N GLY A 49 1.03 9.46 -1.63
CA GLY A 49 -0.36 9.91 -1.66
C GLY A 49 -1.34 8.86 -1.15
N ALA A 50 -1.12 7.59 -1.48
CA ALA A 50 -1.94 6.48 -0.98
C ALA A 50 -1.78 6.27 0.53
N LEU A 51 -0.56 6.38 1.06
CA LEU A 51 -0.30 6.34 2.50
C LEU A 51 -0.98 7.49 3.23
N ALA A 52 -0.92 8.71 2.67
CA ALA A 52 -1.57 9.88 3.25
C ALA A 52 -3.10 9.71 3.30
N ARG A 53 -3.72 9.19 2.24
CA ARG A 53 -5.17 8.87 2.23
C ARG A 53 -5.53 7.81 3.26
N THR A 54 -4.72 6.75 3.36
CA THR A 54 -4.91 5.68 4.36
C THR A 54 -4.82 6.21 5.79
N ALA A 55 -3.92 7.17 6.03
CA ALA A 55 -3.83 7.86 7.32
C ALA A 55 -5.04 8.76 7.58
N ALA A 56 -5.53 9.48 6.57
CA ALA A 56 -6.71 10.33 6.68
C ALA A 56 -8.00 9.57 6.96
N THR A 57 -8.13 8.32 6.47
CA THR A 57 -9.28 7.45 6.80
C THR A 57 -9.17 6.78 8.17
N GLY A 58 -8.02 6.87 8.83
CA GLY A 58 -7.76 6.19 10.10
C GLY A 58 -7.44 4.71 9.97
N ASP A 59 -7.27 4.19 8.75
CA ASP A 59 -7.03 2.77 8.48
C ASP A 59 -5.58 2.34 8.77
N THR A 60 -4.67 3.27 9.07
CA THR A 60 -3.25 2.97 9.29
C THR A 60 -3.03 1.93 10.38
N CYS A 61 -3.76 2.01 11.50
CA CYS A 61 -3.64 1.01 12.58
C CYS A 61 -4.06 -0.38 12.12
N LEU A 62 -4.95 -0.44 11.15
CA LEU A 62 -5.33 -1.67 10.51
C LEU A 62 -4.14 -2.09 9.61
N VAL A 63 -3.72 -1.32 8.62
CA VAL A 63 -2.74 -1.80 7.63
C VAL A 63 -1.28 -1.48 7.93
N LEU A 64 -0.90 -1.31 9.21
CA LEU A 64 0.40 -0.75 9.62
C LEU A 64 1.59 -1.46 8.98
N THR A 65 1.65 -2.78 9.08
CA THR A 65 2.78 -3.57 8.53
C THR A 65 2.87 -3.47 7.00
N ALA A 66 1.73 -3.33 6.31
CA ALA A 66 1.71 -3.11 4.87
C ALA A 66 2.16 -1.68 4.53
N ALA A 67 1.70 -0.68 5.30
CA ALA A 67 2.10 0.71 5.14
C ALA A 67 3.61 0.92 5.33
N GLU A 68 4.22 0.24 6.31
CA GLU A 68 5.67 0.24 6.51
C GLU A 68 6.42 -0.36 5.32
N ALA A 69 5.96 -1.50 4.79
CA ALA A 69 6.54 -2.11 3.60
C ALA A 69 6.45 -1.20 2.37
N VAL A 70 5.34 -0.46 2.20
CA VAL A 70 5.19 0.56 1.15
C VAL A 70 6.15 1.73 1.38
N GLY A 71 6.34 2.16 2.62
CA GLY A 71 7.33 3.18 2.98
C GLY A 71 8.75 2.79 2.60
N LEU A 72 9.14 1.53 2.86
CA LEU A 72 10.43 0.98 2.44
C LEU A 72 10.57 0.93 0.92
N ALA A 73 9.55 0.44 0.22
CA ALA A 73 9.54 0.42 -1.25
C ALA A 73 9.76 1.83 -1.83
N ARG A 74 9.10 2.84 -1.27
CA ARG A 74 9.29 4.24 -1.66
C ARG A 74 10.74 4.70 -1.48
N GLY A 75 11.36 4.37 -0.34
CA GLY A 75 12.77 4.66 -0.11
C GLY A 75 13.70 4.00 -1.13
N HIS A 76 13.40 2.76 -1.51
CA HIS A 76 14.15 2.04 -2.54
C HIS A 76 14.01 2.66 -3.94
N LEU A 77 12.80 3.08 -4.34
CA LEU A 77 12.57 3.78 -5.61
C LEU A 77 13.35 5.08 -5.71
N VAL A 78 13.37 5.88 -4.64
CA VAL A 78 14.14 7.13 -4.59
C VAL A 78 15.66 6.86 -4.64
N ALA A 79 16.10 5.70 -4.15
CA ALA A 79 17.49 5.26 -4.20
C ALA A 79 17.87 4.47 -5.46
N ALA A 80 16.99 4.40 -6.47
CA ALA A 80 17.17 3.60 -7.69
C ALA A 80 17.46 2.11 -7.45
N ARG A 81 16.84 1.53 -6.41
CA ARG A 81 16.95 0.12 -6.01
C ARG A 81 15.68 -0.65 -6.41
N ASP A 82 15.50 -0.87 -7.70
CA ASP A 82 14.23 -1.35 -8.27
C ASP A 82 13.86 -2.77 -7.80
N ILE A 83 14.84 -3.64 -7.63
CA ILE A 83 14.63 -5.03 -7.19
C ILE A 83 14.10 -5.04 -5.75
N GLU A 84 14.73 -4.27 -4.86
CA GLU A 84 14.34 -4.13 -3.46
C GLU A 84 12.99 -3.42 -3.32
N ALA A 85 12.74 -2.40 -4.14
CA ALA A 85 11.44 -1.74 -4.22
C ALA A 85 10.33 -2.74 -4.59
N ARG A 86 10.55 -3.55 -5.63
CA ARG A 86 9.60 -4.58 -6.06
C ARG A 86 9.38 -5.63 -4.99
N ALA A 87 10.44 -6.12 -4.34
CA ALA A 87 10.33 -7.10 -3.26
C ALA A 87 9.53 -6.58 -2.06
N ALA A 88 9.73 -5.31 -1.68
CA ALA A 88 8.95 -4.65 -0.64
C ALA A 88 7.47 -4.48 -1.03
N LEU A 89 7.17 -4.11 -2.28
CA LEU A 89 5.79 -4.01 -2.79
C LEU A 89 5.07 -5.36 -2.84
N VAL A 90 5.75 -6.43 -3.27
CA VAL A 90 5.19 -7.79 -3.24
C VAL A 90 4.85 -8.21 -1.80
N ARG A 91 5.73 -7.90 -0.84
CA ARG A 91 5.45 -8.13 0.58
C ARG A 91 4.24 -7.34 1.06
N ALA A 92 4.16 -6.06 0.72
CA ALA A 92 3.03 -5.19 1.07
C ALA A 92 1.71 -5.75 0.52
N ARG A 93 1.69 -6.17 -0.76
CA ARG A 93 0.52 -6.80 -1.38
C ARG A 93 0.08 -8.06 -0.63
N GLY A 94 1.01 -8.95 -0.29
CA GLY A 94 0.69 -10.15 0.48
C GLY A 94 0.11 -9.86 1.87
N LEU A 95 0.54 -8.79 2.53
CA LEU A 95 -0.02 -8.34 3.81
C LEU A 95 -1.44 -7.76 3.67
N LEU A 96 -1.72 -7.07 2.56
CA LEU A 96 -3.04 -6.52 2.25
C LEU A 96 -4.03 -7.62 1.83
N ASP A 97 -3.57 -8.60 1.06
CA ASP A 97 -4.41 -9.72 0.58
C ASP A 97 -4.85 -10.65 1.73
N ARG A 98 -3.99 -10.88 2.74
CA ARG A 98 -4.33 -11.67 3.95
C ARG A 98 -5.40 -11.03 4.84
N ARG A 99 -5.81 -9.81 4.52
CA ARG A 99 -6.82 -9.02 5.25
C ARG A 99 -8.12 -8.82 4.49
N ALA A 100 -8.20 -9.26 3.24
CA ALA A 100 -9.46 -9.34 2.55
C ALA A 100 -10.32 -10.40 3.28
N PRO A 101 -11.51 -10.03 3.79
CA PRO A 101 -12.43 -10.98 4.42
C PRO A 101 -12.98 -11.99 3.41
#